data_AF-A0A4Q3CVY0-F1
#
_entry.id   AF-A0A4Q3CVY0-F1
#
_cell.length_a   1.000
_cell.length_b   1.000
_cell.length_c   1.000
_cell.angle_alpha   90.00
_cell.angle_beta   90.00
_cell.angle_gamma   90.00
#
_symmetry.space_group_name_H-M   'P 1'
#
loop_
_entity.id
_entity.type
_entity.pdbx_description
1 polymer ?
#
loop_
_entity_poly.entity_id
_entity_poly.type
_entity_poly.pdbx_seq_one_letter_code
_entity_poly.pdbx_strand_id
1 'polypeptide(L)' 'MINLRFPDGAVRSYEPGISGLDVAKSISEGLMRKVLAVSLDGKIVDAFGPITTDGAIKFLTWDDEGGKSTFWHSSA' A
#
# COMPACT_ATOMS: atom_id res chain seq x y z
N MET A 1 5.59 -17.36 -4.23
CA MET A 1 5.19 -16.11 -4.91
C MET A 1 3.86 -15.68 -4.34
N ILE A 2 3.71 -14.38 -4.03
CA ILE A 2 2.44 -13.78 -3.60
C ILE A 2 1.83 -12.99 -4.76
N ASN A 3 0.51 -12.95 -4.84
CA ASN A 3 -0.19 -12.20 -5.88
C ASN A 3 -0.84 -10.97 -5.26
N LEU A 4 -0.42 -9.79 -5.73
CA LEU A 4 -0.94 -8.52 -5.24
C LEU A 4 -1.84 -7.91 -6.31
N ARG A 5 -3.08 -7.62 -5.94
CA ARG A 5 -4.07 -6.96 -6.79
C ARG A 5 -4.08 -5.46 -6.53
N PHE A 6 -3.88 -4.67 -7.57
CA PHE A 6 -3.82 -3.23 -7.51
C PHE A 6 -5.21 -2.61 -7.77
N PRO A 7 -5.45 -1.35 -7.36
CA PRO A 7 -6.75 -0.69 -7.51
C PRO A 7 -7.16 -0.44 -8.98
N ASP A 8 -6.20 -0.50 -9.92
CA ASP A 8 -6.45 -0.47 -11.37
C ASP A 8 -6.90 -1.83 -11.93
N GLY A 9 -7.00 -2.85 -11.07
CA GLY A 9 -7.34 -4.23 -11.45
C GLY A 9 -6.14 -5.05 -11.93
N ALA A 10 -4.94 -4.47 -11.99
CA ALA A 10 -3.74 -5.22 -12.34
C ALA A 10 -3.41 -6.23 -11.24
N VAL A 11 -2.87 -7.38 -11.63
CA VAL A 11 -2.35 -8.38 -10.70
C VAL A 11 -0.89 -8.61 -11.01
N ARG A 12 -0.02 -8.46 -10.01
CA ARG A 12 1.42 -8.72 -10.17
C ARG A 12 1.89 -9.71 -9.12
N SER A 13 2.82 -10.57 -9.51
CA SER A 13 3.41 -11.57 -8.64
C SER A 13 4.75 -11.10 -8.10
N TYR A 14 4.95 -11.25 -6.79
CA TYR A 14 6.18 -10.88 -6.11
C TYR A 14 6.69 -12.02 -5.23
N GLU A 15 7.93 -11.91 -4.76
CA GLU A 15 8.49 -12.84 -3.79
C GLU A 15 7.85 -12.62 -2.41
N PRO A 16 7.54 -13.69 -1.66
CA PRO A 16 7.06 -13.57 -0.29
C PRO A 16 8.13 -12.88 0.56
N GLY A 17 7.73 -11.92 1.38
CA GLY A 17 8.62 -11.09 2.18
C GLY A 17 8.98 -9.76 1.52
N ILE A 18 8.50 -9.46 0.31
CA ILE A 18 8.66 -8.14 -0.31
C ILE A 18 8.02 -7.05 0.55
N SER A 19 8.66 -5.87 0.63
CA SER A 19 8.09 -4.73 1.35
C SER A 19 7.09 -3.96 0.49
N GLY A 20 6.15 -3.28 1.14
CA GLY A 20 5.25 -2.34 0.46
C GLY A 20 5.98 -1.27 -0.35
N LEU A 21 7.12 -0.81 0.15
CA LEU A 21 7.99 0.15 -0.54
C LEU A 21 8.61 -0.43 -1.80
N ASP A 22 9.09 -1.68 -1.77
CA ASP A 22 9.65 -2.33 -2.96
C ASP A 22 8.57 -2.53 -4.02
N VAL A 23 7.34 -2.89 -3.60
CA VAL A 23 6.21 -2.97 -4.52
C VAL A 23 5.90 -1.58 -5.11
N ALA A 24 5.86 -0.53 -4.29
CA ALA A 24 5.66 0.85 -4.76
C ALA A 24 6.77 1.31 -5.72
N LYS A 25 8.03 0.96 -5.43
CA LYS A 25 9.20 1.25 -6.25
C LYS A 25 9.14 0.55 -7.61
N SER A 26 8.61 -0.67 -7.65
CA SER A 26 8.38 -1.41 -8.90
C SER A 26 7.34 -0.74 -9.82
N ILE A 27 6.52 0.17 -9.29
CA ILE A 27 5.61 1.00 -10.07
C ILE A 27 6.31 2.29 -10.49
N SER A 28 6.84 3.05 -9.53
CA SER A 28 7.66 4.24 -9.79
C SER A 28 8.39 4.70 -8.54
N GLU A 29 9.56 5.33 -8.72
CA GLU A 29 10.26 5.98 -7.60
C GLU A 29 9.44 7.14 -6.99
N GLY A 30 8.63 7.82 -7.80
CA GLY A 30 7.74 8.88 -7.34
C GLY A 30 6.67 8.38 -6.37
N LEU A 31 6.09 7.21 -6.64
CA LEU A 31 5.11 6.58 -5.74
C LEU A 31 5.78 6.10 -4.45
N MET A 32 6.93 5.43 -4.54
CA MET A 32 7.70 4.97 -3.38
C MET A 32 7.99 6.11 -2.40
N ARG A 33 8.38 7.29 -2.91
CA ARG A 33 8.67 8.47 -2.06
C ARG A 33 7.44 9.07 -1.38
N LYS A 34 6.24 8.82 -1.90
CA LYS A 34 4.97 9.35 -1.37
C LYS A 34 4.22 8.37 -0.49
N VAL A 35 4.54 7.08 -0.58
CA VAL A 35 3.95 6.00 0.20
C VAL A 35 4.33 6.15 1.67
N LEU A 36 3.32 6.07 2.53
CA LEU A 36 3.47 6.11 3.99
C LEU A 36 3.10 4.76 4.60
N ALA A 37 2.03 4.15 4.10
CA ALA A 37 1.53 2.86 4.54
C ALA A 37 0.90 2.14 3.35
N VAL A 38 0.53 0.88 3.58
CA VAL A 38 -0.17 0.07 2.59
C VAL A 38 -1.39 -0.54 3.23
N SER A 39 -2.49 -0.59 2.50
CA SER A 39 -3.66 -1.36 2.89
C SER A 39 -3.61 -2.70 2.14
N LEU A 40 -3.54 -3.80 2.88
CA LEU A 40 -3.64 -5.15 2.37
C LEU A 40 -5.02 -5.73 2.75
N ASP A 41 -5.87 -6.00 1.77
CA ASP A 41 -7.28 -6.42 1.96
C ASP A 41 -8.05 -5.57 2.97
N GLY A 42 -7.83 -4.26 2.93
CA GLY A 42 -8.46 -3.29 3.82
C GLY A 42 -7.79 -3.14 5.19
N LYS A 43 -6.74 -3.90 5.49
CA LYS A 43 -5.94 -3.74 6.71
C LYS A 43 -4.72 -2.88 6.45
N ILE A 44 -4.57 -1.82 7.22
CA ILE A 44 -3.38 -0.96 7.15
C ILE A 44 -2.20 -1.71 7.76
N VAL A 45 -1.17 -1.91 6.95
CA VAL A 45 0.11 -2.50 7.30
C VAL A 45 1.24 -1.51 6.98
N ASP A 46 2.36 -1.70 7.65
CA ASP A 46 3.54 -0.86 7.47
C ASP A 46 4.15 -1.05 6.07
N ALA A 47 4.61 0.04 5.44
CA ALA A 47 5.18 0.00 4.10
C ALA A 47 6.59 -0.61 4.04
N PHE A 48 7.32 -0.61 5.15
CA PHE A 48 8.63 -1.26 5.29
C PHE A 48 8.49 -2.72 5.73
N GLY A 49 7.32 -3.11 6.25
CA GLY A 49 7.02 -4.47 6.69
C GLY A 49 6.98 -5.49 5.55
N PRO A 50 7.36 -6.75 5.83
CA PRO A 50 7.31 -7.83 4.83
C PRO A 50 5.86 -8.24 4.55
N ILE A 51 5.52 -8.35 3.27
CA ILE A 51 4.24 -8.89 2.79
C ILE A 51 4.44 -10.36 2.45
N THR A 52 3.76 -11.25 3.16
CA THR A 52 3.93 -12.71 3.01
C THR A 52 2.69 -13.41 2.45
N THR A 53 1.58 -12.69 2.32
CA THR A 53 0.30 -13.21 1.84
C THR A 53 -0.13 -12.51 0.56
N ASP A 54 -0.91 -13.21 -0.27
CA ASP A 54 -1.65 -12.58 -1.35
C ASP A 54 -2.75 -11.65 -0.82
N GLY A 55 -3.21 -10.73 -1.67
CA GLY A 55 -4.26 -9.80 -1.30
C GLY A 55 -4.41 -8.60 -2.23
N ALA A 56 -5.44 -7.80 -1.98
CA ALA A 56 -5.59 -6.49 -2.61
C ALA A 56 -4.69 -5.45 -1.93
N ILE A 57 -3.78 -4.84 -2.67
CA ILE A 57 -2.85 -3.83 -2.18
C ILE A 57 -3.30 -2.43 -2.59
N LYS A 58 -3.35 -1.51 -1.64
CA LYS A 58 -3.57 -0.08 -1.88
C LYS A 58 -2.49 0.75 -1.19
N PHE A 59 -1.83 1.61 -1.94
CA PHE A 59 -0.84 2.55 -1.40
C PHE A 59 -1.53 3.72 -0.73
N LEU A 60 -1.15 4.00 0.51
CA LEU A 60 -1.63 5.15 1.26
C LEU A 60 -0.54 6.22 1.21
N THR A 61 -0.86 7.33 0.56
CA THR A 61 0.01 8.50 0.46
C THR A 61 -0.56 9.64 1.30
N TRP A 62 0.21 10.71 1.47
CA TRP A 62 -0.26 11.91 2.19
C TRP A 62 -1.51 12.56 1.58
N ASP A 63 -1.72 12.36 0.27
CA ASP A 63 -2.80 12.98 -0.50
C ASP A 63 -4.08 12.12 -0.53
N ASP A 64 -3.96 10.81 -0.26
CA ASP A 64 -5.12 9.94 -0.12
C ASP A 64 -5.95 10.42 1.08
N GLU A 65 -7.26 10.61 0.91
CA GLU A 65 -8.20 10.92 2.00
C GLU A 65 -8.13 9.89 3.16
N GLY A 66 -7.57 8.70 2.92
CA GLY A 66 -7.23 7.72 3.97
C GLY A 66 -6.07 8.10 4.89
N GLY A 67 -5.16 8.99 4.48
CA GLY A 67 -4.14 9.61 5.35
C GLY A 67 -4.68 10.77 6.19
N LYS A 68 -5.73 11.44 5.70
CA LYS A 68 -6.44 12.52 6.43
C LYS A 68 -7.52 12.01 7.40
N SER A 69 -8.02 10.79 7.21
CA SER A 69 -9.07 10.23 8.09
C SER A 69 -8.59 9.93 9.52
N THR A 70 -7.27 9.84 9.75
CA THR A 70 -6.70 9.75 11.12
C THR A 70 -6.46 11.13 11.76
N PHE A 71 -6.68 12.23 11.05
CA PHE A 71 -6.40 13.59 11.57
C PHE A 71 -7.64 14.43 11.87
N TRP A 72 -8.86 13.99 11.56
CA TRP A 72 -10.09 14.77 11.83
C TRP A 72 -11.18 13.91 12.48
N HIS A 73 -11.04 13.69 13.79
CA HIS A 73 -12.21 13.72 14.66
C HIS A 73 -12.48 15.19 15.01
N SER A 74 -13.55 15.78 14.46
CA SER A 74 -14.47 16.74 15.13
C SER A 74 -15.04 17.81 14.17
N SER A 75 -16.39 17.82 14.13
CA SER A 75 -17.32 18.89 13.75
C SER A 75 -17.30 19.38 12.29
N ALA A 76 -18.42 19.50 11.56
CA ALA A 76 -19.84 19.58 11.89
C ALA A 76 -20.69 19.05 10.72
#